data_AF-A0A537JHF8-F1
#
_entry.id   AF-A0A537JHF8-F1
#
_cell.length_a   1.000
_cell.length_b   1.000
_cell.length_c   1.000
_cell.angle_alpha   90.00
_cell.angle_beta   90.00
_cell.angle_gamma   90.00
#
_symmetry.space_group_name_H-M   'P 1'
#
loop_
_entity.id
_entity.type
_entity.pdbx_description
1 polymer ?
#
loop_
_entity_poly.entity_id
_entity_poly.type
_entity_poly.pdbx_seq_one_letter_code
_entity_poly.pdbx_strand_id
1 'polypeptide(L)'
;MANWTVFPDETPSKPAVALAEQIERDGGHALAIYREPVGDHWQIFCLLPMAKVEPTPYQRDLSPAHVKRLLEVVKKIDRFVDPIVVTSPRAGVYWTPNGNHRRTVLEKLKAGSVPAIAIPEHEVAFQILALNTEKAHNVKEKSLEVIRMYRGLVAEEPSRGEEDYAFQFEAPHFITLGLLYETNKRFAGGAFAPILRRV
;
A
#
# COMPACT_ATOMS: atom_id res chain seq x y z
N MET A 1 -30.01 -5.40 -5.56
CA MET A 1 -29.46 -5.37 -4.18
C MET A 1 -27.97 -5.63 -4.30
N ALA A 2 -27.18 -4.97 -3.47
CA ALA A 2 -25.77 -5.27 -3.31
C ALA A 2 -25.54 -6.78 -3.13
N ASN A 3 -24.65 -7.39 -3.92
CA ASN A 3 -24.51 -8.84 -4.03
C ASN A 3 -23.17 -9.33 -3.45
N TRP A 4 -22.75 -8.77 -2.31
CA TRP A 4 -21.54 -9.20 -1.61
C TRP A 4 -21.88 -10.07 -0.40
N THR A 5 -21.02 -11.06 -0.14
CA THR A 5 -21.11 -11.89 1.08
C THR A 5 -20.51 -11.12 2.26
N VAL A 6 -21.04 -11.31 3.46
CA VAL A 6 -20.51 -10.71 4.69
C VAL A 6 -20.07 -11.80 5.67
N PHE A 7 -18.89 -11.67 6.30
CA PHE A 7 -18.43 -12.56 7.36
C PHE A 7 -17.69 -11.84 8.50
N PRO A 8 -18.01 -12.07 9.78
CA PRO A 8 -19.13 -12.88 10.28
C PRO A 8 -20.49 -12.31 9.84
N ASP A 9 -21.58 -13.05 10.08
CA ASP A 9 -22.96 -12.61 9.77
C ASP A 9 -23.40 -11.47 10.71
N GLU A 10 -22.79 -10.32 10.52
CA GLU A 10 -22.96 -9.09 11.26
C GLU A 10 -23.08 -7.92 10.29
N THR A 11 -23.60 -6.79 10.77
CA THR A 11 -23.69 -5.58 9.94
C THR A 11 -22.30 -4.96 9.75
N PRO A 12 -21.79 -4.80 8.51
CA PRO A 12 -20.53 -4.13 8.28
C PRO A 12 -20.55 -2.67 8.74
N SER A 13 -19.37 -2.10 9.00
CA SER A 13 -19.25 -0.68 9.33
C SER A 13 -19.76 0.20 8.17
N LYS A 14 -20.30 1.38 8.49
CA LYS A 14 -20.74 2.35 7.47
C LYS A 14 -19.64 2.68 6.44
N PRO A 15 -18.36 2.88 6.83
CA PRO A 15 -17.27 3.06 5.88
C PRO A 15 -17.09 1.86 4.94
N ALA A 16 -17.16 0.63 5.44
CA ALA A 16 -17.03 -0.56 4.61
C ALA A 16 -18.17 -0.68 3.59
N VAL A 17 -19.42 -0.43 4.00
CA VAL A 17 -20.57 -0.42 3.09
C VAL A 17 -20.41 0.69 2.03
N ALA A 18 -20.06 1.91 2.45
CA ALA A 18 -19.90 3.03 1.53
C ALA A 18 -18.79 2.79 0.50
N LEU A 19 -17.68 2.16 0.90
CA LEU A 19 -16.59 1.79 0.00
C LEU A 19 -17.03 0.66 -0.95
N ALA A 20 -17.74 -0.37 -0.48
CA ALA A 20 -18.25 -1.44 -1.34
C ALA A 20 -19.20 -0.90 -2.42
N GLU A 21 -20.13 -0.01 -2.05
CA GLU A 21 -21.00 0.65 -3.02
C GLU A 21 -20.24 1.56 -4.00
N GLN A 22 -19.19 2.25 -3.52
CA GLN A 22 -18.35 3.07 -4.39
C GLN A 22 -17.62 2.22 -5.43
N ILE A 23 -17.11 1.05 -5.03
CA ILE A 23 -16.48 0.08 -5.93
C ILE A 23 -17.43 -0.33 -7.05
N GLU A 24 -18.68 -0.68 -6.73
CA GLU A 24 -19.70 -1.01 -7.73
C GLU A 24 -20.01 0.18 -8.66
N ARG A 25 -20.17 1.39 -8.10
CA ARG A 25 -20.41 2.61 -8.88
C ARG A 25 -19.27 2.94 -9.85
N ASP A 26 -18.04 2.61 -9.49
CA ASP A 26 -16.85 2.82 -10.31
C ASP A 26 -16.65 1.74 -11.39
N GLY A 27 -17.55 0.76 -11.49
CA GLY A 27 -17.47 -0.34 -12.44
C GLY A 27 -16.58 -1.49 -11.97
N GLY A 28 -16.23 -1.53 -10.67
CA GLY A 28 -15.65 -2.70 -10.01
C GLY A 28 -16.72 -3.63 -9.45
N HIS A 29 -16.28 -4.64 -8.71
CA HIS A 29 -17.15 -5.61 -8.05
C HIS A 29 -16.68 -5.87 -6.62
N ALA A 30 -17.51 -5.59 -5.63
CA ALA A 30 -17.29 -6.01 -4.25
C ALA A 30 -17.74 -7.48 -4.10
N LEU A 31 -16.80 -8.38 -3.81
CA LEU A 31 -17.07 -9.82 -3.74
C LEU A 31 -17.49 -10.23 -2.32
N ALA A 32 -16.73 -9.78 -1.32
CA ALA A 32 -17.00 -10.08 0.08
C ALA A 32 -16.55 -8.94 0.99
N ILE A 33 -17.28 -8.72 2.07
CA ILE A 33 -16.89 -7.86 3.19
C ILE A 33 -16.62 -8.77 4.38
N TYR A 34 -15.43 -8.71 4.96
CA TYR A 34 -15.03 -9.63 6.02
C TYR A 34 -14.25 -8.94 7.13
N ARG A 35 -14.29 -9.48 8.34
CA ARG A 35 -13.42 -9.05 9.43
C ARG A 35 -12.06 -9.72 9.34
N GLU A 36 -11.00 -8.92 9.43
CA GLU A 36 -9.64 -9.44 9.54
C GLU A 36 -9.39 -10.05 10.93
N PRO A 37 -8.47 -11.02 11.05
CA PRO A 37 -8.43 -11.92 12.20
C PRO A 37 -7.71 -11.37 13.44
N VAL A 38 -7.17 -10.16 13.41
CA VAL A 38 -6.33 -9.60 14.49
C VAL A 38 -7.09 -8.55 15.31
N GLY A 39 -7.70 -7.56 14.66
CA GLY A 39 -8.38 -6.43 15.29
C GLY A 39 -9.87 -6.34 14.96
N ASP A 40 -10.44 -7.34 14.28
CA ASP A 40 -11.83 -7.39 13.85
C ASP A 40 -12.23 -6.22 12.92
N HIS A 41 -11.26 -5.61 12.21
CA HIS A 41 -11.53 -4.53 11.28
C HIS A 41 -12.18 -5.05 9.99
N TRP A 42 -13.12 -4.29 9.43
CA TRP A 42 -13.80 -4.67 8.19
C TRP A 42 -12.91 -4.40 6.97
N GLN A 43 -12.78 -5.39 6.09
CA GLN A 43 -12.07 -5.30 4.81
C GLN A 43 -12.95 -5.81 3.68
N ILE A 44 -12.64 -5.44 2.44
CA ILE A 44 -13.42 -5.82 1.27
C ILE A 44 -12.53 -6.56 0.28
N PHE A 45 -12.87 -7.79 -0.07
CA PHE A 45 -12.28 -8.45 -1.24
C PHE A 45 -13.06 -8.05 -2.48
N CYS A 46 -12.38 -7.49 -3.49
CA CYS A 46 -13.02 -6.90 -4.65
C CYS A 46 -12.21 -7.05 -5.95
N LEU A 47 -12.85 -6.76 -7.08
CA LEU A 47 -12.23 -6.55 -8.38
C LEU A 47 -12.34 -5.07 -8.75
N LEU A 48 -11.21 -4.42 -9.03
CA LEU A 48 -11.18 -3.01 -9.42
C LEU A 48 -10.81 -2.84 -10.90
N PRO A 49 -11.40 -1.88 -11.63
CA PRO A 49 -10.94 -1.53 -12.97
C PRO A 49 -9.51 -1.04 -12.92
N MET A 50 -8.65 -1.54 -13.80
CA MET A 50 -7.22 -1.17 -13.83
C MET A 50 -7.00 0.35 -14.00
N ALA A 51 -7.90 1.02 -14.71
CA ALA A 51 -7.85 2.47 -14.94
C ALA A 51 -8.08 3.33 -13.68
N LYS A 52 -8.60 2.74 -12.59
CA LYS A 52 -8.96 3.43 -11.35
C LYS A 52 -7.94 3.21 -10.22
N VAL A 53 -6.98 2.31 -10.43
CA VAL A 53 -5.98 1.92 -9.43
C VAL A 53 -4.65 2.59 -9.75
N GLU A 54 -4.10 3.35 -8.83
CA GLU A 54 -2.84 4.08 -8.97
C GLU A 54 -1.81 3.63 -7.92
N PRO A 55 -0.51 3.78 -8.18
CA PRO A 55 0.50 3.61 -7.13
C PRO A 55 0.29 4.66 -6.03
N THR A 56 0.56 4.28 -4.79
CA THR A 56 0.54 5.25 -3.69
C THR A 56 1.68 6.26 -3.87
N PRO A 57 1.47 7.58 -3.69
CA PRO A 57 2.48 8.62 -4.00
C PRO A 57 3.84 8.47 -3.30
N TYR A 58 3.87 7.86 -2.12
CA TYR A 58 5.06 7.71 -1.28
C TYR A 58 5.69 6.30 -1.32
N GLN A 59 5.21 5.42 -2.20
CA GLN A 59 5.78 4.09 -2.32
C GLN A 59 7.23 4.06 -2.80
N ARG A 60 7.92 2.97 -2.47
CA ARG A 60 9.18 2.57 -3.08
C ARG A 60 9.10 2.55 -4.62
N ASP A 61 10.20 2.99 -5.24
CA ASP A 61 10.37 2.93 -6.69
C ASP A 61 10.21 1.50 -7.22
N LEU A 62 9.47 1.35 -8.33
CA LEU A 62 9.36 0.09 -9.05
C LEU A 62 10.74 -0.41 -9.49
N SER A 63 10.96 -1.72 -9.35
CA SER A 63 12.16 -2.37 -9.88
C SER A 63 11.83 -2.98 -11.23
N PRO A 64 12.38 -2.48 -12.36
CA PRO A 64 12.11 -3.02 -13.68
C PRO A 64 12.45 -4.51 -13.80
N ALA A 65 13.54 -4.93 -13.12
CA ALA A 65 13.96 -6.33 -13.08
C ALA A 65 12.94 -7.22 -12.36
N HIS A 66 12.42 -6.77 -11.22
CA HIS A 66 11.38 -7.53 -10.49
C HIS A 66 10.09 -7.61 -11.30
N VAL A 67 9.65 -6.51 -11.93
CA VAL A 67 8.45 -6.50 -12.80
C VAL A 67 8.63 -7.47 -13.97
N LYS A 68 9.79 -7.47 -14.64
CA LYS A 68 10.07 -8.38 -15.75
C LYS A 68 10.00 -9.84 -15.30
N ARG A 69 10.66 -10.19 -14.20
CA ARG A 69 10.65 -11.56 -13.66
C ARG A 69 9.24 -12.01 -13.26
N LEU A 70 8.48 -11.14 -12.57
CA LEU A 70 7.11 -11.46 -12.18
C LEU A 70 6.21 -11.65 -13.41
N LEU A 71 6.34 -10.80 -14.44
CA LEU A 71 5.62 -10.94 -15.70
C LEU A 71 5.91 -12.29 -16.39
N GLU A 72 7.17 -12.70 -16.45
CA GLU A 72 7.58 -13.98 -17.04
C GLU A 72 6.97 -15.17 -16.28
N VAL A 73 7.00 -15.12 -14.94
CA VAL A 73 6.40 -16.18 -14.10
C VAL A 73 4.89 -16.23 -14.28
N VAL A 74 4.19 -15.09 -14.20
CA VAL A 74 2.73 -15.02 -14.39
C VAL A 74 2.33 -15.58 -15.76
N LYS A 75 3.05 -15.23 -16.83
CA LYS A 75 2.82 -15.79 -18.17
C LYS A 75 3.09 -17.29 -18.24
N LYS A 76 4.15 -17.76 -17.59
CA LYS A 76 4.55 -19.17 -17.60
C LYS A 76 3.53 -20.06 -16.89
N ILE A 77 3.00 -19.61 -15.75
CA ILE A 77 2.04 -20.37 -14.94
C ILE A 77 0.58 -20.11 -15.34
N ASP A 78 0.34 -19.07 -16.14
CA ASP A 78 -0.97 -18.60 -16.58
C ASP A 78 -1.96 -18.33 -15.41
N ARG A 79 -1.43 -17.71 -14.34
CA ARG A 79 -2.19 -17.41 -13.12
C ARG A 79 -1.72 -16.11 -12.48
N PHE A 80 -2.68 -15.38 -11.93
CA PHE A 80 -2.45 -14.30 -10.98
C PHE A 80 -3.08 -14.72 -9.64
N VAL A 81 -2.25 -14.86 -8.61
CA VAL A 81 -2.65 -15.52 -7.35
C VAL A 81 -2.92 -14.52 -6.24
N ASP A 82 -2.05 -13.51 -6.11
CA ASP A 82 -2.03 -12.67 -4.91
C ASP A 82 -2.70 -11.30 -5.16
N PRO A 83 -3.84 -10.99 -4.52
CA PRO A 83 -4.48 -9.70 -4.65
C PRO A 83 -3.60 -8.57 -4.10
N ILE A 84 -3.75 -7.37 -4.67
CA ILE A 84 -3.10 -6.16 -4.13
C ILE A 84 -3.86 -5.65 -2.91
N VAL A 85 -3.25 -4.81 -2.08
CA VAL A 85 -3.96 -4.05 -1.06
C VAL A 85 -4.23 -2.65 -1.61
N VAL A 86 -5.43 -2.13 -1.35
CA VAL A 86 -5.83 -0.77 -1.76
C VAL A 86 -6.50 0.01 -0.63
N THR A 87 -6.32 1.32 -0.67
CA THR A 87 -7.13 2.30 0.08
C THR A 87 -7.76 3.28 -0.90
N SER A 88 -8.83 3.95 -0.51
CA SER A 88 -9.44 5.02 -1.31
C SER A 88 -9.28 6.35 -0.60
N PRO A 89 -8.27 7.17 -0.95
CA PRO A 89 -8.06 8.48 -0.32
C PRO A 89 -9.16 9.49 -0.68
N ARG A 90 -9.85 9.26 -1.79
CA ARG A 90 -10.96 10.07 -2.29
C ARG A 90 -11.84 9.21 -3.19
N ALA A 91 -13.15 9.50 -3.21
CA ALA A 91 -14.12 8.75 -3.99
C ALA A 91 -13.69 8.59 -5.46
N GLY A 92 -13.71 7.36 -5.97
CA GLY A 92 -13.35 7.08 -7.35
C GLY A 92 -11.86 6.90 -7.64
N VAL A 93 -10.99 7.04 -6.64
CA VAL A 93 -9.53 6.81 -6.75
C VAL A 93 -9.12 5.74 -5.75
N TYR A 94 -8.32 4.79 -6.21
CA TYR A 94 -7.80 3.70 -5.40
C TYR A 94 -6.27 3.71 -5.46
N TRP A 95 -5.62 3.79 -4.31
CA TRP A 95 -4.17 3.70 -4.21
C TRP A 95 -3.77 2.33 -3.73
N THR A 96 -2.72 1.75 -4.30
CA THR A 96 -2.20 0.46 -3.87
C THR A 96 -0.95 0.61 -3.00
N PRO A 97 -1.06 0.66 -1.66
CA PRO A 97 0.10 0.73 -0.77
C PRO A 97 0.90 -0.58 -0.70
N ASN A 98 0.32 -1.71 -1.14
CA ASN A 98 1.03 -2.97 -1.33
C ASN A 98 0.58 -3.66 -2.61
N GLY A 99 1.54 -4.01 -3.48
CA GLY A 99 1.27 -4.77 -4.69
C GLY A 99 1.52 -4.00 -5.99
N ASN A 100 2.21 -2.86 -5.95
CA ASN A 100 2.46 -2.06 -7.15
C ASN A 100 3.17 -2.85 -8.27
N HIS A 101 4.17 -3.71 -7.97
CA HIS A 101 4.78 -4.58 -8.99
C HIS A 101 3.75 -5.52 -9.63
N ARG A 102 2.81 -6.05 -8.85
CA ARG A 102 1.71 -6.92 -9.33
C ARG A 102 0.74 -6.13 -10.21
N ARG A 103 0.35 -4.90 -9.80
CA ARG A 103 -0.44 -3.96 -10.61
C ARG A 103 0.24 -3.67 -11.95
N THR A 104 1.53 -3.35 -11.96
CA THR A 104 2.29 -3.08 -13.19
C THR A 104 2.37 -4.30 -14.11
N VAL A 105 2.44 -5.51 -13.57
CA VAL A 105 2.41 -6.74 -14.38
C VAL A 105 1.06 -6.89 -15.07
N LEU A 106 -0.05 -6.70 -14.36
CA LEU A 106 -1.39 -6.75 -14.95
C LEU A 106 -1.61 -5.66 -16.02
N GLU A 107 -1.08 -4.46 -15.80
CA GLU A 107 -1.09 -3.39 -16.81
C GLU A 107 -0.33 -3.80 -18.07
N LYS A 108 0.87 -4.39 -17.94
CA LYS A 108 1.63 -4.90 -19.10
C LYS A 108 0.93 -6.05 -19.83
N LEU A 109 0.13 -6.83 -19.10
CA LEU A 109 -0.72 -7.88 -19.65
C LEU A 109 -2.05 -7.36 -20.21
N LYS A 110 -2.33 -6.05 -20.08
CA LYS A 110 -3.58 -5.41 -20.50
C LYS A 110 -4.82 -6.04 -19.86
N ALA A 111 -4.71 -6.45 -18.59
CA ALA A 111 -5.85 -6.94 -17.83
C ALA A 111 -6.89 -5.82 -17.65
N GLY A 112 -8.18 -6.17 -17.68
CA GLY A 112 -9.27 -5.20 -17.44
C GLY A 112 -9.46 -4.85 -15.96
N SER A 113 -9.16 -5.80 -15.07
CA SER A 113 -9.35 -5.66 -13.63
C SER A 113 -8.17 -6.21 -12.83
N VAL A 114 -8.09 -5.81 -11.56
CA VAL A 114 -7.14 -6.33 -10.57
C VAL A 114 -7.90 -6.76 -9.31
N PRO A 115 -7.67 -7.98 -8.80
CA PRO A 115 -8.21 -8.38 -7.51
C PRO A 115 -7.48 -7.66 -6.38
N ALA A 116 -8.25 -7.14 -5.43
CA ALA A 116 -7.74 -6.30 -4.36
C ALA A 116 -8.43 -6.60 -3.02
N ILE A 117 -7.70 -6.37 -1.93
CA ILE A 117 -8.24 -6.21 -0.59
C ILE A 117 -8.30 -4.71 -0.32
N ALA A 118 -9.51 -4.16 -0.25
CA ALA A 118 -9.75 -2.75 0.02
C ALA A 118 -9.96 -2.52 1.52
N ILE A 119 -9.20 -1.58 2.07
CA ILE A 119 -9.25 -1.15 3.46
C ILE A 119 -10.07 0.15 3.55
N PRO A 120 -11.17 0.18 4.33
CA PRO A 120 -12.00 1.38 4.49
C PRO A 120 -11.26 2.57 5.10
N GLU A 121 -10.35 2.31 6.04
CA GLU A 121 -9.58 3.31 6.77
C GLU A 121 -8.38 3.79 5.94
N HIS A 122 -8.49 4.96 5.32
CA HIS A 122 -7.46 5.50 4.44
C HIS A 122 -6.10 5.71 5.14
N GLU A 123 -6.10 6.05 6.43
CA GLU A 123 -4.90 6.25 7.27
C GLU A 123 -4.01 5.01 7.38
N VAL A 124 -4.58 3.81 7.19
CA VAL A 124 -3.84 2.54 7.19
C VAL A 124 -2.87 2.46 6.01
N ALA A 125 -3.04 3.27 4.95
CA ALA A 125 -2.12 3.34 3.82
C ALA A 125 -0.67 3.60 4.26
N PHE A 126 -0.47 4.40 5.31
CA PHE A 126 0.84 4.70 5.89
C PHE A 126 1.38 3.55 6.75
N GLN A 127 0.50 2.78 7.38
CA GLN A 127 0.87 1.65 8.25
C GLN A 127 1.19 0.38 7.44
N ILE A 128 0.62 0.22 6.24
CA ILE A 128 0.86 -0.94 5.37
C ILE A 128 2.33 -1.07 4.97
N LEU A 129 3.10 0.02 5.00
CA LEU A 129 4.55 -0.05 4.80
C LEU A 129 5.26 -0.86 5.90
N ALA A 130 4.83 -0.71 7.16
CA ALA A 130 5.36 -1.50 8.28
C ALA A 130 5.00 -2.99 8.17
N LEU A 131 3.96 -3.34 7.40
CA LEU A 131 3.53 -4.74 7.20
C LEU A 131 4.36 -5.50 6.16
N ASN A 132 5.21 -4.82 5.37
CA ASN A 132 6.11 -5.47 4.40
C ASN A 132 7.38 -6.06 5.05
N THR A 133 7.21 -6.85 6.12
CA THR A 133 8.32 -7.38 6.94
C THR A 133 9.07 -8.55 6.29
N GLU A 134 8.49 -9.24 5.30
CA GLU A 134 9.09 -10.44 4.67
C GLU A 134 10.33 -10.15 3.80
N LYS A 135 10.48 -8.91 3.31
CA LYS A 135 11.69 -8.49 2.60
C LYS A 135 12.18 -7.17 3.17
N ALA A 136 12.99 -7.25 4.22
CA ALA A 136 13.62 -6.08 4.82
C ALA A 136 14.23 -5.20 3.72
N HIS A 137 13.66 -4.01 3.54
CA HIS A 137 14.22 -3.00 2.66
C HIS A 137 15.67 -2.75 3.07
N ASN A 138 16.57 -2.62 2.08
CA ASN A 138 17.90 -2.13 2.42
C ASN A 138 17.75 -0.71 3.01
N VAL A 139 18.71 -0.30 3.84
CA VAL A 139 18.65 0.97 4.58
C VAL A 139 18.31 2.15 3.67
N LYS A 140 18.84 2.15 2.44
CA LYS A 140 18.57 3.20 1.45
C LYS A 140 17.11 3.25 1.02
N GLU A 141 16.54 2.13 0.59
CA GLU A 141 15.16 2.05 0.12
C GLU A 141 14.19 2.45 1.22
N LYS A 142 14.42 1.95 2.43
CA LYS A 142 13.61 2.28 3.60
C LYS A 142 13.67 3.76 3.95
N SER A 143 14.86 4.34 3.96
CA SER A 143 15.05 5.75 4.28
C SER A 143 14.38 6.68 3.26
N LEU A 144 14.46 6.34 1.96
CA LEU A 144 13.80 7.10 0.89
C LEU A 144 12.27 7.01 0.96
N GLU A 145 11.73 5.89 1.42
CA GLU A 145 10.30 5.70 1.62
C GLU A 145 9.79 6.49 2.83
N VAL A 146 10.50 6.39 3.97
CA VAL A 146 10.15 7.11 5.21
C VAL A 146 10.19 8.64 4.99
N ILE A 147 11.17 9.19 4.27
CA ILE A 147 11.20 10.65 4.02
C ILE A 147 10.07 11.12 3.09
N ARG A 148 9.64 10.29 2.13
CA ARG A 148 8.48 10.59 1.28
C ARG A 148 7.19 10.56 2.09
N MET A 149 7.03 9.54 2.94
CA MET A 149 5.91 9.45 3.89
C MET A 149 5.87 10.68 4.81
N TYR A 150 7.00 11.02 5.43
CA TYR A 150 7.13 12.18 6.30
C TYR A 150 6.62 13.46 5.63
N ARG A 151 7.04 13.73 4.39
CA ARG A 151 6.57 14.90 3.63
C ARG A 151 5.09 14.85 3.30
N GLY A 152 4.54 13.66 3.03
CA GLY A 152 3.11 13.46 2.84
C GLY A 152 2.31 13.79 4.11
N LEU A 153 2.73 13.26 5.26
CA LEU A 153 2.09 13.51 6.54
C LEU A 153 2.17 14.98 6.97
N VAL A 154 3.30 15.66 6.75
CA VAL A 154 3.41 17.11 7.00
C VAL A 154 2.44 17.91 6.13
N ALA A 155 2.16 17.47 4.91
CA ALA A 155 1.20 18.14 4.03
C ALA A 155 -0.26 17.88 4.45
N GLU A 156 -0.57 16.71 5.00
CA GLU A 156 -1.92 16.32 5.42
C GLU A 156 -2.27 16.79 6.84
N GLU A 157 -1.34 16.69 7.80
CA GLU A 157 -1.55 16.95 9.23
C GLU A 157 -0.40 17.79 9.85
N PRO A 158 -0.24 19.07 9.46
CA PRO A 158 0.94 19.89 9.81
C PRO A 158 1.10 20.20 11.31
N SER A 159 0.07 20.01 12.12
CA SER A 159 0.08 20.27 13.57
C SER A 159 0.43 19.05 14.42
N ARG A 160 0.58 17.86 13.82
CA ARG A 160 0.84 16.61 14.55
C ARG A 160 2.33 16.43 14.81
N GLY A 161 2.71 15.84 15.94
CA GLY A 161 4.11 15.64 16.30
C GLY A 161 4.73 14.44 15.58
N GLU A 162 6.06 14.44 15.39
CA GLU A 162 6.77 13.28 14.83
C GLU A 162 6.61 12.03 15.69
N GLU A 163 6.52 12.21 17.02
CA GLU A 163 6.32 11.12 18.00
C GLU A 163 5.01 10.36 17.76
N ASP A 164 3.96 11.06 17.27
CA ASP A 164 2.67 10.45 16.93
C ASP A 164 2.76 9.50 15.72
N TYR A 165 3.85 9.58 14.95
CA TYR A 165 4.13 8.75 13.79
C TYR A 165 5.31 7.79 14.00
N ALA A 166 5.77 7.61 15.24
CA ALA A 166 6.92 6.77 15.56
C ALA A 166 6.77 5.33 15.04
N PHE A 167 5.54 4.80 15.07
CA PHE A 167 5.23 3.49 14.52
C PHE A 167 5.43 3.43 13.00
N GLN A 168 4.94 4.43 12.27
CA GLN A 168 4.99 4.53 10.81
C GLN A 168 6.42 4.77 10.31
N PHE A 169 7.19 5.60 11.01
CA PHE A 169 8.59 5.89 10.66
C PHE A 169 9.54 4.77 11.05
N GLU A 170 9.12 3.90 11.98
CA GLU A 170 9.86 2.81 12.62
C GLU A 170 11.09 3.24 13.43
N ALA A 171 11.90 4.17 12.92
CA ALA A 171 13.03 4.74 13.63
C ALA A 171 13.42 6.12 13.07
N PRO A 172 13.80 7.09 13.93
CA PRO A 172 14.11 8.47 13.51
C PRO A 172 15.20 8.56 12.42
N HIS A 173 16.22 7.72 12.51
CA HIS A 173 17.36 7.73 11.58
C HIS A 173 16.98 7.49 10.11
N PHE A 174 15.83 6.87 9.82
CA PHE A 174 15.37 6.71 8.44
C PHE A 174 14.98 8.04 7.79
N ILE A 175 14.45 9.00 8.56
CA ILE A 175 14.16 10.36 8.06
C ILE A 175 15.48 11.05 7.70
N THR A 176 16.45 11.04 8.61
CA THR A 176 17.78 11.65 8.41
C THR A 176 18.51 11.07 7.20
N LEU A 177 18.58 9.73 7.13
CA LEU A 177 19.20 9.05 6.00
C LEU A 177 18.44 9.32 4.69
N GLY A 178 17.10 9.46 4.76
CA GLY A 178 16.26 9.74 3.61
C GLY A 178 16.63 11.07 2.96
N LEU A 179 16.76 12.13 3.76
CA LEU A 179 17.25 13.44 3.31
C LEU A 179 18.62 13.34 2.61
N LEU A 180 19.54 12.59 3.20
CA LEU A 180 20.88 12.38 2.63
C LEU A 180 20.83 11.61 1.30
N TYR A 181 19.97 10.59 1.21
CA TYR A 181 19.83 9.79 -0.01
C TYR A 181 19.15 10.53 -1.16
N GLU A 182 18.25 11.47 -0.87
CA GLU A 182 17.65 12.34 -1.89
C GLU A 182 18.72 13.22 -2.55
N THR A 183 19.67 13.72 -1.77
CA THR A 183 20.77 14.55 -2.27
C THR A 183 21.90 13.70 -2.89
N ASN A 184 22.22 12.55 -2.28
CA ASN A 184 23.26 11.65 -2.73
C ASN A 184 22.79 10.19 -2.70
N LYS A 185 22.33 9.69 -3.85
CA LYS A 185 21.87 8.30 -4.02
C LYS A 185 22.94 7.24 -3.70
N ARG A 186 24.23 7.57 -3.67
CA ARG A 186 25.34 6.65 -3.38
C ARG A 186 25.85 6.76 -1.94
N PHE A 187 25.19 7.53 -1.08
CA PHE A 187 25.60 7.70 0.31
C PHE A 187 25.70 6.34 1.04
N ALA A 188 26.75 6.18 1.85
CA ALA A 188 27.03 4.92 2.56
C ALA A 188 26.21 4.80 3.86
N GLY A 189 24.91 5.11 3.83
CA GLY A 189 24.04 5.16 5.02
C GLY A 189 24.00 3.86 5.84
N GLY A 190 24.20 2.70 5.21
CA GLY A 190 24.32 1.42 5.93
C GLY A 190 25.48 1.37 6.93
N ALA A 191 26.57 2.09 6.70
CA ALA A 191 27.70 2.17 7.62
C ALA A 191 27.39 3.05 8.85
N PHE A 192 26.52 4.05 8.70
CA PHE A 192 26.17 5.00 9.75
C PHE A 192 24.92 4.58 10.55
N ALA A 193 24.06 3.73 9.98
CA ALA A 193 22.83 3.28 10.62
C ALA A 193 23.01 2.69 12.04
N PRO A 194 24.06 1.89 12.36
CA PRO A 194 24.26 1.37 13.72
C PRO A 194 24.54 2.46 14.76
N ILE A 195 25.18 3.57 14.35
CA ILE A 195 25.46 4.72 15.22
C ILE A 195 24.20 5.54 15.41
N LEU A 196 23.50 5.84 14.31
CA LEU A 196 22.27 6.64 14.34
C LEU A 196 21.11 5.96 15.09
N ARG A 197 21.12 4.63 15.23
CA ARG A 197 20.14 3.90 16.06
C ARG A 197 20.29 4.15 17.57
N ARG A 198 21.41 4.71 18.01
CA ARG A 198 21.72 4.94 19.43
C ARG A 198 21.46 6.39 19.86
N VAL A 199 21.04 7.23 18.92
CA VAL A 199 20.68 8.63 19.09
C VAL A 199 19.16 8.71 19.05
#